data_AF-A0AAJ0M9E8-F1
#
_entry.id   AF-A0AAJ0M9E8-F1
#
_cell.length_a   1.000
_cell.length_b   1.000
_cell.length_c   1.000
_cell.angle_alpha   90.00
_cell.angle_beta   90.00
_cell.angle_gamma   90.00
#
_symmetry.space_group_name_H-M   'P 1'
#
loop_
_entity.id
_entity.type
_entity.pdbx_description
1 polymer ?
#
loop_
_entity_poly.entity_id
_entity_poly.type
_entity_poly.pdbx_seq_one_letter_code
_entity_poly.pdbx_strand_id
1 'polypeptide(L)'
;MAPGNLHQDRSGRCEEESESGPPGSRSQYVPDNTSTLPIVGTLACGASSQTIADLPRQPRPTAISSRGADKRTSSAPPTLFNASAYRFSPLPDGSIRLLRLMPHRDEHAPIQCQLFEYPLLDLGKGTDLYEALSYVWGPPGKPRLVFTDEGYLLVRDNLYAALSRLRDRSLPRIVWADAICIDQDSNNERNHQVQFMAKIYARASRVVVWLEEATENGSTDGDQALKEISFAAESHSTGSPDGKSQEEVLKLLQRSWFRRIWVLQEVAAARHVLIMCRSTEIEGYAFWEGLDALGLTATDPDTQSRICSAGYLIKGAILRPKYATGRSGRSGRSDRFSLGIRPLGELIDMYHNREATDRRDKVYALLGMGSNIPANLSPNYDTPWRDLFHQLIESFVGEQAIVETWDNKEIAVIKSKGCILGTVSPVPSGSAWDDQQEVNVALKDIPGYLRGWTPRWTLQASAKTIRADDIICFLQGASKPMIVRLYEDYCAVIAIEVTPNGKQTKGLDVNWADLLQSAATSSRDFLFIWDWENSLGSPEDGVDSKYFANSQMPNYATAKLGNPLDKAARLEKIGLLLSDLGKYQRAIKK
;
A
#
# COMPACT_ATOMS: atom_id res chain seq x y z
N MET A 1 -10.95 -15.12 62.96
CA MET A 1 -11.40 -16.16 63.92
C MET A 1 -11.88 -17.37 63.13
N ALA A 2 -11.54 -18.58 63.57
CA ALA A 2 -12.25 -19.83 63.22
C ALA A 2 -13.39 -20.05 64.26
N PRO A 3 -14.13 -21.18 64.40
CA PRO A 3 -13.98 -22.53 63.81
C PRO A 3 -15.27 -23.01 63.07
N GLY A 4 -15.46 -24.28 62.66
CA GLY A 4 -14.67 -25.52 62.78
C GLY A 4 -15.09 -26.56 61.72
N ASN A 5 -14.22 -27.48 61.28
CA ASN A 5 -13.83 -28.76 61.91
C ASN A 5 -14.90 -29.86 61.89
N LEU A 6 -14.72 -30.89 61.05
CA LEU A 6 -14.37 -32.26 61.51
C LEU A 6 -14.01 -33.23 60.35
N HIS A 7 -13.08 -34.16 60.62
CA HIS A 7 -12.86 -35.41 59.86
C HIS A 7 -13.84 -36.51 60.39
N GLN A 8 -13.87 -37.81 60.01
CA GLN A 8 -12.84 -38.73 59.50
C GLN A 8 -13.44 -40.10 59.06
N ASP A 9 -12.74 -40.87 58.21
CA ASP A 9 -12.82 -42.36 58.05
C ASP A 9 -14.18 -43.00 57.57
N ARG A 10 -14.29 -44.24 57.02
CA ARG A 10 -13.33 -45.36 56.81
C ARG A 10 -13.73 -46.41 55.71
N SER A 11 -12.73 -46.89 54.95
CA SER A 11 -12.41 -48.28 54.51
C SER A 11 -13.40 -49.28 53.83
N GLY A 12 -12.90 -49.94 52.75
CA GLY A 12 -13.29 -51.28 52.20
C GLY A 12 -12.89 -51.43 50.70
N ARG A 13 -11.80 -52.11 50.30
CA ARG A 13 -11.61 -53.56 49.94
C ARG A 13 -12.58 -54.10 48.87
N CYS A 14 -12.11 -54.50 47.66
CA CYS A 14 -11.51 -55.80 47.24
C CYS A 14 -12.58 -56.91 47.12
N GLU A 15 -12.63 -57.85 46.15
CA GLU A 15 -11.66 -58.50 45.22
C GLU A 15 -12.21 -58.57 43.74
N GLU A 16 -11.40 -58.80 42.68
CA GLU A 16 -11.21 -60.03 41.82
C GLU A 16 -12.50 -60.63 41.17
N GLU A 17 -12.60 -61.17 39.94
CA GLU A 17 -11.70 -61.59 38.83
C GLU A 17 -12.55 -61.71 37.49
N SER A 18 -12.25 -62.27 36.28
CA SER A 18 -11.12 -62.96 35.60
C SER A 18 -11.15 -62.84 34.04
N GLU A 19 -10.05 -63.27 33.39
CA GLU A 19 -9.80 -63.83 32.03
C GLU A 19 -10.74 -63.69 30.80
N SER A 20 -10.19 -63.20 29.66
CA SER A 20 -9.86 -64.02 28.46
C SER A 20 -9.35 -63.20 27.24
N GLY A 21 -8.61 -63.85 26.33
CA GLY A 21 -8.04 -63.32 25.05
C GLY A 21 -7.34 -64.48 24.30
N PRO A 22 -6.41 -64.29 23.33
CA PRO A 22 -5.95 -63.12 22.56
C PRO A 22 -6.07 -63.43 21.02
N PRO A 23 -5.15 -63.12 20.05
CA PRO A 23 -4.07 -62.12 19.91
C PRO A 23 -4.07 -61.29 18.57
N GLY A 24 -3.16 -60.31 18.43
CA GLY A 24 -2.85 -59.68 17.12
C GLY A 24 -1.98 -58.40 17.10
N SER A 25 -0.66 -58.51 17.35
CA SER A 25 0.45 -57.55 17.02
C SER A 25 0.17 -56.02 16.90
N ARG A 26 0.62 -55.13 17.79
CA ARG A 26 2.01 -54.56 17.98
C ARG A 26 2.64 -53.93 16.72
N SER A 27 3.36 -52.79 16.77
CA SER A 27 3.77 -51.85 17.86
C SER A 27 4.07 -50.45 17.25
N GLN A 28 3.74 -49.31 17.89
CA GLN A 28 4.59 -48.44 18.77
C GLN A 28 5.81 -47.77 18.06
N TYR A 29 6.30 -46.56 18.42
CA TYR A 29 6.40 -45.92 19.76
C TYR A 29 6.16 -44.39 19.77
N VAL A 30 6.19 -43.80 20.98
CA VAL A 30 5.82 -42.42 21.36
C VAL A 30 7.07 -41.62 21.81
N PRO A 31 7.14 -40.28 21.67
CA PRO A 31 8.31 -39.48 22.06
C PRO A 31 8.42 -39.22 23.58
N ASP A 32 9.61 -38.75 24.00
CA ASP A 32 9.94 -38.42 25.39
C ASP A 32 10.44 -36.97 25.54
N ASN A 33 10.52 -36.45 26.77
CA ASN A 33 10.72 -35.02 27.07
C ASN A 33 11.66 -34.80 28.28
N THR A 34 11.87 -33.54 28.72
CA THR A 34 12.74 -33.10 29.87
C THR A 34 14.26 -33.06 29.60
N SER A 35 15.08 -32.17 30.17
CA SER A 35 14.83 -30.88 30.88
C SER A 35 16.10 -30.00 31.02
N THR A 36 15.88 -28.73 31.45
CA THR A 36 16.78 -27.84 32.22
C THR A 36 18.00 -27.16 31.55
N LEU A 37 18.10 -25.85 31.79
CA LEU A 37 19.28 -24.98 31.61
C LEU A 37 20.15 -24.94 32.90
N PRO A 38 21.40 -24.47 32.81
CA PRO A 38 21.80 -23.36 33.69
C PRO A 38 22.49 -22.19 32.94
N ILE A 39 23.02 -21.21 33.70
CA ILE A 39 23.25 -19.82 33.27
C ILE A 39 24.71 -19.35 33.53
N VAL A 40 25.27 -18.59 32.57
CA VAL A 40 26.47 -17.70 32.63
C VAL A 40 27.84 -18.31 33.00
N GLY A 41 28.85 -17.95 32.20
CA GLY A 41 30.27 -18.11 32.53
C GLY A 41 31.19 -17.33 31.57
N THR A 42 31.72 -16.19 32.01
CA THR A 42 32.62 -15.33 31.22
C THR A 42 34.08 -15.64 31.56
N LEU A 43 34.97 -15.86 30.58
CA LEU A 43 36.30 -15.20 30.45
C LEU A 43 37.29 -15.83 29.44
N ALA A 44 38.17 -14.94 28.95
CA ALA A 44 39.56 -15.13 28.55
C ALA A 44 39.94 -15.91 27.27
N CYS A 45 40.97 -15.36 26.60
CA CYS A 45 41.67 -15.98 25.49
C CYS A 45 42.75 -16.97 25.97
N GLY A 46 43.01 -18.02 25.20
CA GLY A 46 44.19 -18.87 25.32
C GLY A 46 44.72 -19.25 23.94
N ALA A 47 45.91 -18.80 23.57
CA ALA A 47 46.53 -19.10 22.28
C ALA A 47 47.48 -20.30 22.37
N SER A 48 47.52 -21.12 21.32
CA SER A 48 48.52 -22.17 21.13
C SER A 48 48.93 -22.27 19.65
N SER A 49 50.19 -22.61 19.38
CA SER A 49 50.83 -22.45 18.05
C SER A 49 51.14 -23.78 17.38
N GLN A 50 51.04 -23.86 16.03
CA GLN A 50 51.62 -24.93 15.20
C GLN A 50 52.11 -24.40 13.81
N THR A 51 53.12 -25.06 13.23
CA THR A 51 54.04 -24.59 12.15
C THR A 51 54.95 -25.76 11.67
N ILE A 52 55.59 -25.85 10.48
CA ILE A 52 55.81 -25.00 9.27
C ILE A 52 55.73 -25.90 7.99
N ALA A 53 55.17 -25.41 6.88
CA ALA A 53 55.58 -25.69 5.47
C ALA A 53 54.90 -24.66 4.54
N ASP A 54 55.54 -23.79 3.74
CA ASP A 54 56.51 -23.97 2.62
C ASP A 54 55.86 -24.61 1.37
N LEU A 55 55.85 -24.05 0.15
CA LEU A 55 56.70 -23.08 -0.59
C LEU A 55 55.85 -22.29 -1.64
N PRO A 56 56.39 -21.40 -2.53
CA PRO A 56 57.65 -20.63 -2.56
C PRO A 56 57.43 -19.09 -2.70
N ARG A 57 58.51 -18.29 -2.81
CA ARG A 57 58.49 -16.82 -3.12
C ARG A 57 59.38 -16.46 -4.30
N GLN A 58 59.00 -15.47 -5.10
CA GLN A 58 59.83 -14.47 -5.83
C GLN A 58 58.92 -13.41 -6.50
N PRO A 59 59.40 -12.21 -6.90
CA PRO A 59 60.29 -11.29 -6.20
C PRO A 59 59.69 -9.87 -6.05
N ARG A 60 60.36 -8.96 -5.32
CA ARG A 60 60.00 -7.52 -5.28
C ARG A 60 60.76 -6.72 -6.34
N PRO A 61 60.16 -5.72 -7.01
CA PRO A 61 60.90 -4.69 -7.74
C PRO A 61 61.74 -3.81 -6.79
N THR A 62 62.92 -3.40 -7.24
CA THR A 62 63.83 -2.49 -6.52
C THR A 62 63.44 -1.02 -6.67
N ALA A 63 63.70 -0.22 -5.65
CA ALA A 63 63.62 1.23 -5.75
C ALA A 63 64.83 1.78 -6.52
N ILE A 64 64.58 2.70 -7.46
CA ILE A 64 65.63 3.50 -8.11
C ILE A 64 65.34 4.98 -7.85
N SER A 65 66.30 5.65 -7.21
CA SER A 65 66.30 7.10 -7.03
C SER A 65 67.02 7.77 -8.20
N SER A 66 66.40 8.76 -8.82
CA SER A 66 67.11 9.76 -9.61
C SER A 66 66.42 11.12 -9.47
N ARG A 67 67.22 12.19 -9.36
CA ARG A 67 66.73 13.57 -9.31
C ARG A 67 66.75 14.16 -10.71
N GLY A 68 65.65 14.77 -11.12
CA GLY A 68 65.56 15.64 -12.30
C GLY A 68 64.56 16.77 -12.00
N ALA A 69 64.96 18.01 -12.28
CA ALA A 69 64.16 19.19 -11.99
C ALA A 69 63.49 19.77 -13.25
N ASP A 70 62.46 20.58 -13.03
CA ASP A 70 61.86 21.54 -13.95
C ASP A 70 61.42 21.08 -15.35
N LYS A 71 60.10 20.91 -15.49
CA LYS A 71 59.28 22.05 -15.95
C LYS A 71 57.81 21.92 -15.53
N ARG A 72 57.23 23.02 -15.03
CA ARG A 72 55.78 23.12 -14.76
C ARG A 72 55.02 23.40 -16.05
N THR A 73 54.49 22.37 -16.72
CA THR A 73 53.38 22.55 -17.65
C THR A 73 52.08 22.60 -16.87
N SER A 74 51.43 23.77 -16.85
CA SER A 74 50.11 23.95 -16.23
C SER A 74 49.04 23.24 -17.04
N SER A 75 48.70 22.01 -16.67
CA SER A 75 47.47 21.36 -17.13
C SER A 75 46.29 22.07 -16.46
N ALA A 76 45.58 22.91 -17.22
CA ALA A 76 44.29 23.45 -16.79
C ALA A 76 43.32 22.30 -16.46
N PRO A 77 42.33 22.52 -15.57
CA PRO A 77 41.25 21.54 -15.38
C PRO A 77 40.55 21.28 -16.73
N PRO A 78 40.08 20.04 -17.00
CA PRO A 78 39.42 19.72 -18.26
C PRO A 78 38.22 20.64 -18.47
N THR A 79 38.20 21.35 -19.59
CA THR A 79 37.17 22.34 -19.90
C THR A 79 35.81 21.69 -20.05
N LEU A 80 34.88 22.06 -19.17
CA LEU A 80 33.51 21.53 -19.05
C LEU A 80 32.56 21.99 -20.20
N PHE A 81 33.10 22.15 -21.41
CA PHE A 81 32.49 22.85 -22.55
C PHE A 81 32.43 21.98 -23.81
N ASN A 82 31.88 20.76 -23.69
CA ASN A 82 31.14 20.11 -24.78
C ASN A 82 30.30 18.89 -24.32
N ALA A 83 29.85 18.87 -23.06
CA ALA A 83 28.90 17.84 -22.61
C ALA A 83 27.56 18.04 -23.32
N SER A 84 27.15 17.06 -24.14
CA SER A 84 25.79 16.99 -24.69
C SER A 84 24.81 16.48 -23.63
N ALA A 85 23.51 16.63 -23.89
CA ALA A 85 22.50 15.87 -23.16
C ALA A 85 22.79 14.36 -23.31
N TYR A 86 22.63 13.62 -22.21
CA TYR A 86 22.70 12.16 -22.19
C TYR A 86 21.65 11.56 -23.14
N ARG A 87 21.94 10.39 -23.71
CA ARG A 87 21.03 9.68 -24.62
C ARG A 87 20.76 8.29 -24.07
N PHE A 88 19.48 7.97 -23.82
CA PHE A 88 19.09 6.67 -23.35
C PHE A 88 19.39 5.58 -24.40
N SER A 89 20.15 4.56 -24.00
CA SER A 89 20.26 3.30 -24.71
C SER A 89 19.01 2.43 -24.43
N PRO A 90 18.43 1.76 -25.44
CA PRO A 90 17.32 0.83 -25.22
C PRO A 90 17.71 -0.29 -24.24
N LEU A 91 16.85 -0.56 -23.26
CA LEU A 91 17.03 -1.67 -22.31
C LEU A 91 16.54 -3.00 -22.92
N PRO A 92 17.25 -4.12 -22.69
CA PRO A 92 16.75 -5.47 -22.95
C PRO A 92 15.53 -5.83 -22.10
N ASP A 93 14.76 -6.83 -22.55
CA ASP A 93 13.59 -7.34 -21.83
C ASP A 93 13.95 -7.83 -20.42
N GLY A 94 13.29 -7.24 -19.41
CA GLY A 94 13.55 -7.55 -18.00
C GLY A 94 14.76 -6.84 -17.38
N SER A 95 15.43 -5.95 -18.11
CA SER A 95 16.46 -5.05 -17.56
C SER A 95 15.88 -3.71 -17.12
N ILE A 96 16.56 -3.11 -16.13
CA ILE A 96 16.32 -1.74 -15.64
C ILE A 96 17.62 -0.94 -15.75
N ARG A 97 17.55 0.38 -15.65
CA ARG A 97 18.74 1.25 -15.52
C ARG A 97 18.98 1.58 -14.05
N LEU A 98 20.22 1.55 -13.57
CA LEU A 98 20.60 1.95 -12.21
C LEU A 98 21.56 3.13 -12.23
N LEU A 99 21.46 3.97 -11.19
CA LEU A 99 22.26 5.16 -10.98
C LEU A 99 23.35 4.89 -9.93
N ARG A 100 24.61 4.79 -10.35
CA ARG A 100 25.74 4.87 -9.42
C ARG A 100 26.02 6.33 -9.10
N LEU A 101 25.58 6.80 -7.95
CA LEU A 101 25.86 8.13 -7.41
C LEU A 101 27.30 8.18 -6.90
N MET A 102 28.14 9.06 -7.44
CA MET A 102 29.56 9.14 -7.09
C MET A 102 29.80 9.97 -5.82
N PRO A 103 30.74 9.56 -4.95
CA PRO A 103 30.99 10.24 -3.68
C PRO A 103 31.73 11.56 -3.87
N HIS A 104 31.49 12.52 -2.97
CA HIS A 104 32.28 13.76 -2.95
C HIS A 104 32.40 14.35 -1.55
N ARG A 105 33.57 14.90 -1.21
CA ARG A 105 33.87 15.45 0.13
C ARG A 105 33.20 16.79 0.40
N ASP A 106 33.13 17.64 -0.62
CA ASP A 106 32.35 18.88 -0.61
C ASP A 106 30.91 18.57 -1.05
N GLU A 107 29.98 19.00 -0.19
CA GLU A 107 28.54 18.81 -0.30
C GLU A 107 27.90 19.66 -1.41
N HIS A 108 28.52 20.79 -1.75
CA HIS A 108 28.03 21.73 -2.76
C HIS A 108 28.55 21.46 -4.18
N ALA A 109 29.55 20.58 -4.33
CA ALA A 109 30.08 20.18 -5.62
C ALA A 109 29.01 19.56 -6.54
N PRO A 110 29.11 19.69 -7.88
CA PRO A 110 28.17 19.11 -8.83
C PRO A 110 27.94 17.61 -8.59
N ILE A 111 26.71 17.14 -8.82
CA ILE A 111 26.39 15.70 -8.74
C ILE A 111 27.00 15.01 -9.96
N GLN A 112 27.84 14.02 -9.70
CA GLN A 112 28.40 13.10 -10.70
C GLN A 112 27.83 11.70 -10.48
N CYS A 113 27.60 10.98 -11.56
CA CYS A 113 27.06 9.63 -11.52
C CYS A 113 27.45 8.79 -12.75
N GLN A 114 27.17 7.50 -12.70
CA GLN A 114 27.25 6.59 -13.85
C GLN A 114 25.91 5.88 -13.99
N LEU A 115 25.36 5.84 -15.21
CA LEU A 115 24.20 4.99 -15.53
C LEU A 115 24.69 3.64 -16.07
N PHE A 116 24.04 2.57 -15.67
CA PHE A 116 24.36 1.22 -16.14
C PHE A 116 23.10 0.34 -16.20
N GLU A 117 23.12 -0.66 -17.07
CA GLU A 117 22.06 -1.68 -17.17
C GLU A 117 22.15 -2.67 -16.00
N TYR A 118 20.99 -3.08 -15.49
CA TYR A 118 20.85 -4.10 -14.46
C TYR A 118 19.73 -5.09 -14.81
N PRO A 119 20.03 -6.37 -15.06
CA PRO A 119 19.02 -7.37 -15.41
C PRO A 119 18.28 -7.87 -14.17
N LEU A 120 16.95 -7.69 -14.11
CA LEU A 120 16.12 -7.90 -12.92
C LEU A 120 15.72 -9.39 -12.74
N LEU A 121 16.73 -10.27 -12.80
CA LEU A 121 16.62 -11.73 -12.88
C LEU A 121 16.17 -12.37 -11.56
N ASP A 122 15.23 -13.32 -11.59
CA ASP A 122 14.72 -14.03 -10.41
C ASP A 122 15.65 -15.16 -9.92
N LEU A 123 16.87 -14.77 -9.55
CA LEU A 123 17.98 -15.61 -9.09
C LEU A 123 17.75 -16.29 -7.72
N GLY A 124 16.55 -16.22 -7.15
CA GLY A 124 16.17 -16.84 -5.88
C GLY A 124 16.92 -16.33 -4.62
N LYS A 125 17.72 -15.26 -4.73
CA LYS A 125 18.63 -14.79 -3.66
C LYS A 125 18.35 -13.34 -3.24
N GLY A 126 17.69 -13.17 -2.09
CA GLY A 126 17.77 -11.95 -1.27
C GLY A 126 17.14 -10.68 -1.87
N THR A 127 17.72 -9.53 -1.50
CA THR A 127 17.58 -8.24 -2.21
C THR A 127 18.79 -8.01 -3.09
N ASP A 128 18.62 -7.20 -4.12
CA ASP A 128 19.71 -6.68 -4.92
C ASP A 128 20.40 -5.51 -4.18
N LEU A 129 21.65 -5.20 -4.56
CA LEU A 129 22.50 -4.21 -3.87
C LEU A 129 22.29 -2.77 -4.39
N TYR A 130 21.02 -2.36 -4.53
CA TYR A 130 20.62 -0.98 -4.81
C TYR A 130 19.55 -0.49 -3.84
N GLU A 131 19.36 0.81 -3.76
CA GLU A 131 18.34 1.50 -2.97
C GLU A 131 17.32 2.14 -3.92
N ALA A 132 16.02 2.07 -3.65
CA ALA A 132 15.01 2.74 -4.48
C ALA A 132 14.53 4.03 -3.82
N LEU A 133 14.50 5.13 -4.57
CA LEU A 133 14.07 6.44 -4.08
C LEU A 133 12.55 6.60 -4.27
N SER A 134 11.85 6.94 -3.19
CA SER A 134 10.43 7.29 -3.16
C SER A 134 10.33 8.79 -2.86
N TYR A 135 9.92 9.59 -3.82
CA TYR A 135 10.00 11.05 -3.72
C TYR A 135 8.94 11.75 -4.57
N VAL A 136 8.67 13.03 -4.28
CA VAL A 136 7.81 13.87 -5.13
C VAL A 136 8.69 14.56 -6.17
N TRP A 137 8.34 14.44 -7.47
CA TRP A 137 9.06 15.12 -8.55
C TRP A 137 9.20 16.64 -8.34
N GLY A 138 8.24 17.25 -7.63
CA GLY A 138 8.19 18.68 -7.34
C GLY A 138 7.58 19.49 -8.50
N PRO A 139 7.31 20.78 -8.28
CA PRO A 139 6.79 21.66 -9.32
C PRO A 139 7.77 21.78 -10.50
N PRO A 140 7.29 22.20 -11.69
CA PRO A 140 8.16 22.50 -12.84
C PRO A 140 8.99 23.78 -12.56
N GLY A 141 10.13 23.60 -11.89
CA GLY A 141 11.13 24.64 -11.62
C GLY A 141 12.23 24.73 -12.69
N LYS A 142 13.27 25.52 -12.39
CA LYS A 142 14.47 25.60 -13.23
C LYS A 142 15.28 24.31 -13.09
N PRO A 143 15.50 23.51 -14.15
CA PRO A 143 16.16 22.22 -14.02
C PRO A 143 17.62 22.36 -13.57
N ARG A 144 18.05 21.39 -12.77
CA ARG A 144 19.41 21.22 -12.26
C ARG A 144 20.16 20.22 -13.13
N LEU A 145 21.48 20.40 -13.27
CA LEU A 145 22.34 19.48 -14.01
C LEU A 145 22.87 18.37 -13.10
N VAL A 146 22.76 17.14 -13.57
CA VAL A 146 23.49 15.97 -13.05
C VAL A 146 24.42 15.47 -14.17
N PHE A 147 25.67 15.20 -13.85
CA PHE A 147 26.69 14.84 -14.83
C PHE A 147 26.93 13.33 -14.84
N THR A 148 26.86 12.74 -16.04
CA THR A 148 27.23 11.35 -16.33
C THR A 148 28.56 11.32 -17.11
N ASP A 149 29.19 10.16 -17.21
CA ASP A 149 30.38 9.97 -18.07
C ASP A 149 30.08 10.18 -19.57
N GLU A 150 28.81 10.13 -19.99
CA GLU A 150 28.37 10.19 -21.40
C GLU A 150 27.64 11.50 -21.77
N GLY A 151 27.46 12.43 -20.82
CA GLY A 151 26.68 13.66 -21.00
C GLY A 151 26.03 14.18 -19.72
N TYR A 152 25.08 15.11 -19.84
CA TYR A 152 24.31 15.62 -18.70
C TYR A 152 22.84 15.20 -18.72
N LEU A 153 22.23 15.11 -17.54
CA LEU A 153 20.79 14.97 -17.34
C LEU A 153 20.23 16.22 -16.65
N LEU A 154 18.96 16.52 -16.95
CA LEU A 154 18.20 17.61 -16.35
C LEU A 154 17.21 17.05 -15.34
N VAL A 155 17.35 17.45 -14.07
CA VAL A 155 16.50 16.98 -12.96
C VAL A 155 15.79 18.15 -12.28
N ARG A 156 14.65 17.90 -11.65
CA ARG A 156 13.97 18.91 -10.82
C ARG A 156 14.70 19.08 -9.48
N ASP A 157 14.54 20.25 -8.85
CA ASP A 157 15.25 20.61 -7.62
C ASP A 157 15.10 19.57 -6.49
N ASN A 158 13.93 18.95 -6.34
CA ASN A 158 13.73 17.97 -5.27
C ASN A 158 14.57 16.69 -5.45
N LEU A 159 14.69 16.20 -6.69
CA LEU A 159 15.58 15.06 -6.97
C LEU A 159 17.05 15.46 -6.81
N TYR A 160 17.42 16.69 -7.16
CA TYR A 160 18.77 17.21 -6.89
C TYR A 160 19.06 17.26 -5.38
N ALA A 161 18.11 17.71 -4.57
CA ALA A 161 18.23 17.75 -3.11
C ALA A 161 18.38 16.34 -2.51
N ALA A 162 17.48 15.41 -2.89
CA ALA A 162 17.54 14.01 -2.47
C ALA A 162 18.89 13.36 -2.82
N LEU A 163 19.34 13.49 -4.07
CA LEU A 163 20.64 12.94 -4.50
C LEU A 163 21.83 13.63 -3.81
N SER A 164 21.75 14.93 -3.51
CA SER A 164 22.78 15.63 -2.74
C SER A 164 22.89 15.12 -1.30
N ARG A 165 21.75 14.87 -0.63
CA ARG A 165 21.69 14.34 0.74
C ARG A 165 21.99 12.84 0.82
N LEU A 166 21.76 12.09 -0.25
CA LEU A 166 22.14 10.68 -0.38
C LEU A 166 23.64 10.50 -0.64
N ARG A 167 24.30 11.44 -1.33
CA ARG A 167 25.72 11.34 -1.70
C ARG A 167 26.62 11.21 -0.47
N ASP A 168 27.28 10.07 -0.34
CA ASP A 168 28.31 9.86 0.68
C ASP A 168 29.62 10.60 0.32
N ARG A 169 30.47 10.83 1.32
CA ARG A 169 31.75 11.54 1.18
C ARG A 169 32.91 10.67 0.66
N SER A 170 32.76 9.34 0.64
CA SER A 170 33.83 8.38 0.34
C SER A 170 33.44 7.19 -0.56
N LEU A 171 32.19 6.72 -0.50
CA LEU A 171 31.72 5.51 -1.19
C LEU A 171 30.60 5.81 -2.21
N PRO A 172 30.62 5.19 -3.40
CA PRO A 172 29.51 5.31 -4.33
C PRO A 172 28.27 4.56 -3.82
N ARG A 173 27.07 5.12 -4.03
CA ARG A 173 25.79 4.46 -3.76
C ARG A 173 25.14 4.04 -5.07
N ILE A 174 24.38 2.95 -5.05
CA ILE A 174 23.59 2.50 -6.21
C ILE A 174 22.12 2.77 -5.90
N VAL A 175 21.52 3.65 -6.67
CA VAL A 175 20.15 4.16 -6.47
C VAL A 175 19.31 3.87 -7.72
N TRP A 176 18.01 3.66 -7.54
CA TRP A 176 17.01 3.76 -8.60
C TRP A 176 16.11 4.97 -8.34
N ALA A 177 15.93 5.82 -9.35
CA ALA A 177 15.01 6.96 -9.32
C ALA A 177 14.38 7.13 -10.70
N ASP A 178 13.05 7.06 -10.78
CA ASP A 178 12.26 7.00 -12.01
C ASP A 178 12.64 8.05 -13.08
N ALA A 179 12.78 9.32 -12.72
CA ALA A 179 13.10 10.42 -13.64
C ALA A 179 14.56 10.44 -14.17
N ILE A 180 15.39 9.48 -13.77
CA ILE A 180 16.78 9.27 -14.25
C ILE A 180 16.96 7.86 -14.81
N CYS A 181 16.29 6.87 -14.22
CA CYS A 181 16.43 5.46 -14.55
C CYS A 181 15.50 4.99 -15.68
N ILE A 182 14.42 5.73 -15.97
CA ILE A 182 13.50 5.47 -17.09
C ILE A 182 13.65 6.61 -18.11
N ASP A 183 13.68 6.26 -19.40
CA ASP A 183 13.46 7.21 -20.49
C ASP A 183 11.99 7.68 -20.48
N GLN A 184 11.76 8.85 -19.88
CA GLN A 184 10.42 9.42 -19.69
C GLN A 184 9.78 9.91 -20.99
N ASP A 185 10.57 10.17 -22.04
CA ASP A 185 10.08 10.59 -23.36
C ASP A 185 9.66 9.39 -24.23
N SER A 186 10.02 8.16 -23.82
CA SER A 186 9.68 6.91 -24.49
C SER A 186 8.48 6.23 -23.84
N ASN A 187 7.27 6.40 -24.40
CA ASN A 187 6.07 5.67 -23.95
C ASN A 187 6.29 4.14 -23.95
N ASN A 188 7.13 3.61 -24.85
CA ASN A 188 7.47 2.19 -24.88
C ASN A 188 8.32 1.78 -23.67
N GLU A 189 9.39 2.51 -23.33
CA GLU A 189 10.17 2.19 -22.13
C GLU A 189 9.35 2.42 -20.85
N ARG A 190 8.61 3.53 -20.78
CA ARG A 190 7.69 3.87 -19.66
C ARG A 190 6.65 2.77 -19.42
N ASN A 191 5.95 2.28 -20.45
CA ASN A 191 4.98 1.19 -20.32
C ASN A 191 5.61 -0.09 -19.70
N HIS A 192 6.82 -0.46 -20.13
CA HIS A 192 7.52 -1.65 -19.64
C HIS A 192 8.11 -1.45 -18.22
N GLN A 193 8.76 -0.32 -17.94
CA GLN A 193 9.35 -0.04 -16.63
C GLN A 193 8.27 0.13 -15.55
N VAL A 194 7.10 0.70 -15.88
CA VAL A 194 5.95 0.76 -14.96
C VAL A 194 5.40 -0.63 -14.62
N GLN A 195 5.44 -1.60 -15.54
CA GLN A 195 5.11 -3.00 -15.23
C GLN A 195 6.11 -3.65 -14.25
N PHE A 196 7.35 -3.15 -14.19
CA PHE A 196 8.37 -3.63 -13.27
C PHE A 196 8.45 -2.89 -11.93
N MET A 197 7.81 -1.72 -11.75
CA MET A 197 7.99 -0.89 -10.53
C MET A 197 7.82 -1.67 -9.22
N ALA A 198 6.76 -2.45 -9.05
CA ALA A 198 6.57 -3.26 -7.84
C ALA A 198 7.70 -4.29 -7.61
N LYS A 199 8.29 -4.82 -8.68
CA LYS A 199 9.46 -5.72 -8.63
C LYS A 199 10.74 -4.94 -8.28
N ILE A 200 10.90 -3.73 -8.82
CA ILE A 200 12.04 -2.85 -8.56
C ILE A 200 12.09 -2.44 -7.08
N TYR A 201 10.99 -1.95 -6.51
CA TYR A 201 10.94 -1.56 -5.10
C TYR A 201 10.97 -2.77 -4.13
N ALA A 202 10.49 -3.95 -4.55
CA ALA A 202 10.54 -5.17 -3.72
C ALA A 202 11.92 -5.83 -3.66
N ARG A 203 12.77 -5.56 -4.66
CA ARG A 203 14.13 -6.11 -4.75
C ARG A 203 15.21 -5.14 -4.26
N ALA A 204 14.91 -3.85 -4.17
CA ALA A 204 15.78 -2.88 -3.53
C ALA A 204 16.13 -3.30 -2.09
N SER A 205 17.40 -3.12 -1.70
CA SER A 205 17.89 -3.36 -0.34
C SER A 205 17.15 -2.53 0.72
N ARG A 206 16.74 -1.31 0.35
CA ARG A 206 15.78 -0.46 1.05
C ARG A 206 15.08 0.49 0.09
N VAL A 207 13.96 1.03 0.55
CA VAL A 207 13.26 2.16 -0.08
C VAL A 207 13.48 3.40 0.79
N VAL A 208 14.05 4.45 0.19
CA VAL A 208 14.26 5.73 0.86
C VAL A 208 13.09 6.65 0.51
N VAL A 209 12.27 6.97 1.50
CA VAL A 209 11.15 7.92 1.39
C VAL A 209 11.69 9.32 1.67
N TRP A 210 11.76 10.15 0.64
CA TRP A 210 12.22 11.53 0.70
C TRP A 210 11.02 12.48 0.79
N LEU A 211 10.81 13.03 1.99
CA LEU A 211 9.67 13.90 2.30
C LEU A 211 9.95 15.39 2.09
N GLU A 212 11.16 15.81 1.71
CA GLU A 212 11.44 17.24 1.52
C GLU A 212 10.75 17.80 0.28
N GLU A 213 10.29 19.04 0.40
CA GLU A 213 9.73 19.88 -0.65
C GLU A 213 10.31 21.28 -0.45
N ALA A 214 10.61 22.00 -1.55
CA ALA A 214 11.31 23.29 -1.47
C ALA A 214 10.40 24.37 -0.85
N THR A 215 10.63 24.74 0.40
CA THR A 215 9.91 25.84 1.08
C THR A 215 10.67 27.15 0.92
N GLU A 216 9.95 28.22 0.58
CA GLU A 216 10.53 29.55 0.34
C GLU A 216 11.23 30.15 1.57
N ASN A 217 10.86 29.67 2.77
CA ASN A 217 11.32 30.18 4.07
C ASN A 217 12.45 29.34 4.72
N GLY A 218 12.88 28.23 4.09
CA GLY A 218 14.01 27.42 4.56
C GLY A 218 13.87 26.79 5.95
N SER A 219 12.64 26.65 6.46
CA SER A 219 12.36 26.33 7.87
C SER A 219 12.77 24.91 8.29
N THR A 220 12.91 24.70 9.59
CA THR A 220 13.39 23.44 10.19
C THR A 220 12.26 22.49 10.62
N ASP A 221 10.99 22.87 10.45
CA ASP A 221 9.79 22.15 10.92
C ASP A 221 9.86 20.64 10.65
N GLY A 222 10.34 20.24 9.46
CA GLY A 222 10.45 18.83 9.07
C GLY A 222 11.53 18.01 9.79
N ASP A 223 12.65 18.62 10.19
CA ASP A 223 13.65 17.95 11.04
C ASP A 223 13.13 17.79 12.47
N GLN A 224 12.36 18.76 12.97
CA GLN A 224 11.81 18.72 14.32
C GLN A 224 10.64 17.73 14.41
N ALA A 225 9.75 17.72 13.42
CA ALA A 225 8.67 16.74 13.31
C ALA A 225 9.16 15.29 13.33
N LEU A 226 10.21 14.95 12.57
CA LEU A 226 10.78 13.59 12.60
C LEU A 226 11.40 13.23 13.96
N LYS A 227 11.99 14.19 14.68
CA LYS A 227 12.53 13.96 16.03
C LYS A 227 11.43 13.74 17.06
N GLU A 228 10.35 14.50 16.99
CA GLU A 228 9.19 14.34 17.88
C GLU A 228 8.54 12.96 17.69
N ILE A 229 8.37 12.52 16.44
CA ILE A 229 7.86 11.18 16.12
C ILE A 229 8.82 10.08 16.63
N SER A 230 10.14 10.24 16.47
CA SER A 230 11.13 9.29 17.04
C SER A 230 11.03 9.22 18.56
N PHE A 231 10.95 10.38 19.23
CA PHE A 231 10.86 10.46 20.69
C PHE A 231 9.57 9.81 21.23
N ALA A 232 8.43 10.01 20.56
CA ALA A 232 7.19 9.33 20.91
C ALA A 232 7.26 7.80 20.72
N ALA A 233 7.91 7.34 19.64
CA ALA A 233 8.11 5.92 19.36
C ALA A 233 9.03 5.24 20.41
N GLU A 234 10.11 5.93 20.80
CA GLU A 234 11.09 5.44 21.80
C GLU A 234 10.53 5.44 23.24
N SER A 235 9.75 6.46 23.59
CA SER A 235 9.26 6.67 24.96
C SER A 235 7.94 5.97 25.27
N HIS A 236 7.22 5.48 24.25
CA HIS A 236 5.84 4.99 24.33
C HIS A 236 4.88 5.93 25.09
N SER A 237 5.20 7.23 25.15
CA SER A 237 4.52 8.18 26.02
C SER A 237 3.31 8.77 25.32
N THR A 238 2.11 8.47 25.83
CA THR A 238 0.82 9.03 25.38
C THR A 238 0.61 10.49 25.82
N GLY A 239 1.70 11.24 25.99
CA GLY A 239 1.65 12.67 26.25
C GLY A 239 1.42 13.40 24.94
N SER A 240 0.39 14.27 24.90
CA SER A 240 0.26 15.21 23.78
C SER A 240 1.56 16.00 23.64
N PRO A 241 2.13 16.11 22.43
CA PRO A 241 3.23 17.04 22.18
C PRO A 241 2.77 18.47 22.47
N ASP A 242 3.72 19.40 22.58
CA ASP A 242 3.34 20.81 22.67
C ASP A 242 2.67 21.29 21.36
N GLY A 243 1.84 22.33 21.45
CA GLY A 243 1.01 22.74 20.31
C GLY A 243 1.80 23.14 19.06
N LYS A 244 3.08 23.53 19.23
CA LYS A 244 3.99 23.83 18.12
C LYS A 244 4.52 22.56 17.47
N SER A 245 4.94 21.57 18.25
CA SER A 245 5.45 20.30 17.75
C SER A 245 4.34 19.47 17.08
N GLN A 246 3.10 19.58 17.60
CA GLN A 246 1.89 19.10 16.91
C GLN A 246 1.71 19.76 15.52
N GLU A 247 1.84 21.09 15.42
CA GLU A 247 1.71 21.83 14.16
C GLU A 247 2.80 21.40 13.15
N GLU A 248 4.04 21.22 13.61
CA GLU A 248 5.18 20.77 12.78
C GLU A 248 4.98 19.35 12.24
N VAL A 249 4.47 18.42 13.06
CA VAL A 249 4.11 17.06 12.62
C VAL A 249 2.94 17.09 11.62
N LEU A 250 1.88 17.86 11.87
CA LEU A 250 0.76 17.98 10.93
C LEU A 250 1.18 18.59 9.58
N LYS A 251 2.06 19.61 9.58
CA LYS A 251 2.68 20.17 8.36
C LYS A 251 3.50 19.13 7.58
N LEU A 252 4.27 18.28 8.26
CA LEU A 252 5.03 17.21 7.62
C LEU A 252 4.10 16.21 6.91
N LEU A 253 2.98 15.86 7.57
CA LEU A 253 1.99 14.91 7.06
C LEU A 253 1.11 15.47 5.92
N GLN A 254 0.95 16.78 5.82
CA GLN A 254 0.20 17.44 4.74
C GLN A 254 0.94 17.49 3.38
N ARG A 255 2.24 17.18 3.35
CA ARG A 255 3.10 17.25 2.16
C ARG A 255 2.61 16.36 1.01
N SER A 256 2.94 16.75 -0.23
CA SER A 256 2.46 16.09 -1.45
C SER A 256 2.84 14.61 -1.55
N TRP A 257 3.91 14.17 -0.88
CA TRP A 257 4.29 12.74 -0.83
C TRP A 257 3.13 11.86 -0.32
N PHE A 258 2.48 12.24 0.78
CA PHE A 258 1.35 11.49 1.35
C PHE A 258 0.09 11.51 0.48
N ARG A 259 0.06 12.32 -0.58
CA ARG A 259 -1.11 12.47 -1.46
C ARG A 259 -1.03 11.63 -2.72
N ARG A 260 0.16 11.39 -3.26
CA ARG A 260 0.36 10.66 -4.54
C ARG A 260 -0.14 9.22 -4.46
N ILE A 261 -0.59 8.67 -5.60
CA ILE A 261 -0.92 7.24 -5.71
C ILE A 261 0.33 6.34 -5.73
N TRP A 262 1.38 6.74 -6.46
CA TRP A 262 2.56 5.88 -6.72
C TRP A 262 3.27 5.41 -5.45
N VAL A 263 3.40 6.30 -4.45
CA VAL A 263 4.11 6.01 -3.18
C VAL A 263 3.57 4.78 -2.46
N LEU A 264 2.30 4.43 -2.68
CA LEU A 264 1.68 3.23 -2.14
C LEU A 264 2.37 1.97 -2.65
N GLN A 265 2.61 1.86 -3.96
CA GLN A 265 3.32 0.72 -4.53
C GLN A 265 4.77 0.68 -4.03
N GLU A 266 5.39 1.86 -3.93
CA GLU A 266 6.77 2.03 -3.48
C GLU A 266 6.96 1.51 -2.04
N VAL A 267 6.11 1.91 -1.10
CA VAL A 267 6.15 1.43 0.31
C VAL A 267 5.46 0.08 0.53
N ALA A 268 4.57 -0.38 -0.35
CA ALA A 268 3.98 -1.73 -0.31
C ALA A 268 4.93 -2.81 -0.83
N ALA A 269 5.83 -2.45 -1.75
CA ALA A 269 6.88 -3.33 -2.23
C ALA A 269 8.07 -3.39 -1.26
N ALA A 270 8.41 -2.24 -0.65
CA ALA A 270 9.55 -2.09 0.25
C ALA A 270 9.68 -3.19 1.31
N ARG A 271 10.87 -3.77 1.46
CA ARG A 271 11.22 -4.68 2.57
C ARG A 271 11.91 -3.99 3.74
N HIS A 272 12.37 -2.75 3.52
CA HIS A 272 12.95 -1.84 4.49
C HIS A 272 12.59 -0.43 4.02
N VAL A 273 12.07 0.41 4.91
CA VAL A 273 11.61 1.79 4.59
C VAL A 273 12.37 2.75 5.50
N LEU A 274 13.18 3.62 4.91
CA LEU A 274 13.86 4.70 5.62
C LEU A 274 13.19 6.02 5.23
N ILE A 275 12.59 6.72 6.18
CA ILE A 275 11.97 8.03 5.96
C ILE A 275 13.01 9.11 6.25
N MET A 276 13.19 10.03 5.31
CA MET A 276 14.18 11.11 5.37
C MET A 276 13.53 12.47 5.09
N CYS A 277 13.91 13.48 5.87
CA CYS A 277 13.60 14.89 5.63
C CYS A 277 14.82 15.73 6.02
N ARG A 278 15.40 16.49 5.07
CA ARG A 278 16.56 17.35 5.32
C ARG A 278 17.74 16.58 5.92
N SER A 279 18.09 16.87 7.18
CA SER A 279 19.18 16.19 7.88
C SER A 279 18.73 14.90 8.57
N THR A 280 17.47 14.84 9.00
CA THR A 280 16.93 13.81 9.89
C THR A 280 16.41 12.60 9.11
N GLU A 281 16.61 11.40 9.67
CA GLU A 281 16.13 10.12 9.14
C GLU A 281 15.54 9.25 10.26
N ILE A 282 14.52 8.45 9.93
CA ILE A 282 13.81 7.57 10.87
C ILE A 282 13.39 6.27 10.15
N GLU A 283 13.43 5.16 10.88
CA GLU A 283 12.92 3.87 10.43
C GLU A 283 11.40 3.91 10.26
N GLY A 284 10.88 3.39 9.13
CA GLY A 284 9.45 3.50 8.79
C GLY A 284 8.51 2.86 9.83
N TYR A 285 8.95 1.81 10.52
CA TYR A 285 8.21 1.23 11.64
C TYR A 285 8.12 2.21 12.82
N ALA A 286 9.25 2.81 13.23
CA ALA A 286 9.30 3.78 14.32
C ALA A 286 8.51 5.05 13.98
N PHE A 287 8.55 5.52 12.73
CA PHE A 287 7.71 6.62 12.26
C PHE A 287 6.22 6.35 12.48
N TRP A 288 5.76 5.12 12.19
CA TRP A 288 4.37 4.76 12.38
C TRP A 288 3.96 4.62 13.85
N GLU A 289 4.74 3.89 14.68
CA GLU A 289 4.42 3.76 16.11
C GLU A 289 4.46 5.12 16.84
N GLY A 290 5.34 6.03 16.41
CA GLY A 290 5.40 7.40 16.93
C GLY A 290 4.15 8.21 16.60
N LEU A 291 3.59 8.08 15.40
CA LEU A 291 2.32 8.75 15.05
C LEU A 291 1.13 8.23 15.88
N ASP A 292 1.03 6.90 16.05
CA ASP A 292 -0.01 6.28 16.88
C ASP A 292 0.13 6.70 18.36
N ALA A 293 1.36 6.73 18.89
CA ALA A 293 1.66 7.17 20.26
C ALA A 293 1.35 8.66 20.52
N LEU A 294 1.62 9.54 19.54
CA LEU A 294 1.26 10.97 19.63
C LEU A 294 -0.26 11.21 19.58
N GLY A 295 -1.05 10.25 19.09
CA GLY A 295 -2.52 10.30 19.09
C GLY A 295 -3.15 11.43 18.27
N LEU A 296 -2.37 12.11 17.41
CA LEU A 296 -2.82 13.30 16.69
C LEU A 296 -3.96 12.98 15.73
N THR A 297 -5.02 13.78 15.75
CA THR A 297 -6.03 13.80 14.68
C THR A 297 -5.68 14.87 13.65
N ALA A 298 -5.86 14.55 12.36
CA ALA A 298 -5.74 15.55 11.31
C ALA A 298 -7.02 16.41 11.27
N THR A 299 -6.88 17.68 10.89
CA THR A 299 -8.03 18.61 10.82
C THR A 299 -9.06 18.19 9.77
N ASP A 300 -8.65 17.47 8.72
CA ASP A 300 -9.55 16.84 7.75
C ASP A 300 -9.45 15.30 7.79
N PRO A 301 -10.60 14.56 7.79
CA PRO A 301 -10.60 13.10 7.84
C PRO A 301 -9.95 12.41 6.62
N ASP A 302 -9.96 13.07 5.44
CA ASP A 302 -9.39 12.50 4.22
C ASP A 302 -7.85 12.41 4.30
N THR A 303 -7.19 13.42 4.89
CA THR A 303 -5.76 13.38 5.22
C THR A 303 -5.45 12.29 6.23
N GLN A 304 -6.23 12.16 7.31
CA GLN A 304 -6.04 11.08 8.28
C GLN A 304 -6.13 9.71 7.60
N SER A 305 -7.19 9.46 6.82
CA SER A 305 -7.36 8.22 6.03
C SER A 305 -6.21 7.96 5.06
N ARG A 306 -5.71 8.99 4.35
CA ARG A 306 -4.55 8.89 3.45
C ARG A 306 -3.24 8.54 4.20
N ILE A 307 -3.07 9.01 5.43
CA ILE A 307 -1.90 8.67 6.23
C ILE A 307 -2.05 7.25 6.81
N CYS A 308 -3.18 6.89 7.42
CA CYS A 308 -3.42 5.54 7.96
C CYS A 308 -3.23 4.45 6.90
N SER A 309 -3.84 4.64 5.72
CA SER A 309 -3.76 3.66 4.63
C SER A 309 -2.39 3.58 3.94
N ALA A 310 -1.48 4.53 4.22
CA ALA A 310 -0.05 4.41 3.91
C ALA A 310 0.73 3.75 5.08
N GLY A 311 0.38 4.08 6.33
CA GLY A 311 0.90 3.48 7.56
C GLY A 311 0.78 1.96 7.59
N TYR A 312 -0.39 1.43 7.22
CA TYR A 312 -0.64 0.01 6.97
C TYR A 312 0.47 -0.65 6.13
N LEU A 313 0.81 -0.02 5.00
CA LEU A 313 1.81 -0.52 4.05
C LEU A 313 3.24 -0.39 4.59
N ILE A 314 3.53 0.65 5.38
CA ILE A 314 4.84 0.87 6.00
C ILE A 314 5.07 -0.12 7.15
N LYS A 315 4.10 -0.27 8.06
CA LYS A 315 4.15 -1.24 9.19
C LYS A 315 4.29 -2.67 8.70
N GLY A 316 3.64 -3.01 7.58
CA GLY A 316 3.76 -4.33 6.93
C GLY A 316 5.13 -4.64 6.31
N ALA A 317 6.04 -3.66 6.13
CA ALA A 317 7.30 -3.85 5.40
C ALA A 317 8.23 -4.90 6.03
N ILE A 318 8.34 -4.89 7.36
CA ILE A 318 9.23 -5.79 8.11
C ILE A 318 8.81 -7.27 8.04
N LEU A 319 7.54 -7.54 7.68
CA LEU A 319 6.97 -8.89 7.58
C LEU A 319 7.14 -9.52 6.18
N ARG A 320 7.66 -8.78 5.19
CA ARG A 320 7.73 -9.23 3.79
C ARG A 320 8.85 -10.26 3.58
N PRO A 321 8.58 -11.35 2.82
CA PRO A 321 9.52 -12.45 2.68
C PRO A 321 10.83 -12.01 2.00
N LYS A 322 11.95 -12.61 2.41
CA LYS A 322 13.29 -12.30 1.83
C LYS A 322 13.52 -12.82 0.41
N TYR A 323 12.54 -13.54 -0.13
CA TYR A 323 12.54 -14.11 -1.47
C TYR A 323 11.30 -13.60 -2.20
N ALA A 324 11.45 -13.18 -3.45
CA ALA A 324 10.33 -12.73 -4.28
C ALA A 324 9.36 -13.91 -4.51
N THR A 325 8.22 -13.91 -3.82
CA THR A 325 7.15 -14.91 -3.99
C THR A 325 6.30 -14.64 -5.24
N GLY A 326 6.95 -14.41 -6.37
CA GLY A 326 6.32 -14.71 -7.65
C GLY A 326 5.94 -16.19 -7.64
N ARG A 327 4.68 -16.53 -7.94
CA ARG A 327 4.12 -17.87 -7.69
C ARG A 327 4.51 -18.89 -8.78
N SER A 328 5.76 -18.78 -9.23
CA SER A 328 6.49 -19.61 -10.21
C SER A 328 6.62 -21.05 -9.74
N GLY A 329 5.50 -21.76 -9.72
CA GLY A 329 5.38 -23.00 -8.95
C GLY A 329 4.19 -23.90 -9.30
N ARG A 330 3.63 -23.82 -10.52
CA ARG A 330 3.03 -24.99 -11.23
C ARG A 330 2.45 -24.80 -12.63
N SER A 331 2.26 -23.58 -13.15
CA SER A 331 1.77 -23.38 -14.53
C SER A 331 2.75 -22.53 -15.35
N GLY A 332 3.08 -22.99 -16.56
CA GLY A 332 4.04 -22.34 -17.47
C GLY A 332 3.46 -21.15 -18.25
N ARG A 333 2.72 -20.25 -17.58
CA ARG A 333 2.35 -18.94 -18.13
C ARG A 333 3.31 -17.88 -17.61
N SER A 334 3.52 -16.83 -18.41
CA SER A 334 4.30 -15.65 -18.00
C SER A 334 3.53 -14.89 -16.92
N ASP A 335 3.79 -15.24 -15.66
CA ASP A 335 3.02 -14.76 -14.51
C ASP A 335 3.47 -13.35 -14.11
N ARG A 336 2.54 -12.40 -14.11
CA ARG A 336 2.82 -10.97 -13.82
C ARG A 336 3.30 -10.84 -12.37
N PHE A 337 4.41 -10.13 -12.14
CA PHE A 337 4.85 -9.85 -10.78
C PHE A 337 3.77 -9.08 -10.02
N SER A 338 3.37 -9.61 -8.87
CA SER A 338 2.46 -8.96 -7.93
C SER A 338 2.88 -9.27 -6.51
N LEU A 339 2.71 -8.29 -5.63
CA LEU A 339 2.85 -8.42 -4.18
C LEU A 339 1.70 -9.19 -3.54
N GLY A 340 0.54 -9.27 -4.21
CA GLY A 340 -0.64 -9.98 -3.75
C GLY A 340 -1.25 -9.44 -2.45
N ILE A 341 -1.07 -8.15 -2.14
CA ILE A 341 -1.46 -7.50 -0.87
C ILE A 341 -2.97 -7.67 -0.62
N ARG A 342 -3.78 -7.22 -1.57
CA ARG A 342 -5.25 -7.27 -1.54
C ARG A 342 -5.81 -7.41 -2.96
N PRO A 343 -7.05 -7.86 -3.13
CA PRO A 343 -7.78 -7.82 -4.39
C PRO A 343 -7.81 -6.41 -5.00
N LEU A 344 -7.81 -6.31 -6.33
CA LEU A 344 -7.70 -5.01 -7.01
C LEU A 344 -8.85 -4.05 -6.69
N GLY A 345 -10.08 -4.54 -6.52
CA GLY A 345 -11.23 -3.69 -6.16
C GLY A 345 -11.07 -3.06 -4.78
N GLU A 346 -10.67 -3.85 -3.77
CA GLU A 346 -10.34 -3.34 -2.41
C GLU A 346 -9.26 -2.26 -2.46
N LEU A 347 -8.19 -2.46 -3.24
CA LEU A 347 -7.13 -1.46 -3.37
C LEU A 347 -7.64 -0.16 -4.02
N ILE A 348 -8.47 -0.27 -5.06
CA ILE A 348 -9.09 0.90 -5.69
C ILE A 348 -10.01 1.62 -4.68
N ASP A 349 -10.81 0.89 -3.91
CA ASP A 349 -11.69 1.44 -2.87
C ASP A 349 -10.91 2.10 -1.72
N MET A 350 -9.72 1.61 -1.39
CA MET A 350 -8.81 2.21 -0.40
C MET A 350 -8.11 3.48 -0.91
N TYR A 351 -7.84 3.60 -2.21
CA TYR A 351 -6.80 4.53 -2.70
C TYR A 351 -7.21 5.44 -3.88
N HIS A 352 -8.43 5.37 -4.43
CA HIS A 352 -8.82 6.22 -5.57
C HIS A 352 -8.83 7.74 -5.30
N ASN A 353 -8.88 8.17 -4.02
CA ASN A 353 -8.79 9.58 -3.61
C ASN A 353 -7.34 10.15 -3.58
N ARG A 354 -6.34 9.37 -4.00
CA ARG A 354 -4.95 9.84 -4.15
C ARG A 354 -4.77 10.70 -5.40
N GLU A 355 -3.80 11.59 -5.36
CA GLU A 355 -3.42 12.48 -6.44
C GLU A 355 -2.55 11.76 -7.49
N ALA A 356 -2.80 12.07 -8.77
CA ALA A 356 -2.03 11.58 -9.91
C ALA A 356 -2.03 12.63 -11.02
N THR A 357 -0.93 12.80 -11.75
CA THR A 357 -0.85 13.71 -12.90
C THR A 357 -1.47 13.10 -14.16
N ASP A 358 -1.29 11.78 -14.34
CA ASP A 358 -1.98 10.97 -15.34
C ASP A 358 -3.03 10.12 -14.62
N ARG A 359 -4.31 10.23 -14.99
CA ARG A 359 -5.41 9.52 -14.31
C ARG A 359 -5.22 8.01 -14.32
N ARG A 360 -4.57 7.47 -15.36
CA ARG A 360 -4.30 6.03 -15.50
C ARG A 360 -3.45 5.49 -14.36
N ASP A 361 -2.60 6.32 -13.76
CA ASP A 361 -1.74 5.96 -12.63
C ASP A 361 -2.56 5.56 -11.39
N LYS A 362 -3.77 6.09 -11.21
CA LYS A 362 -4.71 5.66 -10.16
C LYS A 362 -5.02 4.16 -10.22
N VAL A 363 -4.92 3.57 -11.41
CA VAL A 363 -5.07 2.13 -11.66
C VAL A 363 -3.71 1.44 -11.70
N TYR A 364 -2.75 1.97 -12.48
CA TYR A 364 -1.46 1.31 -12.74
C TYR A 364 -0.58 1.17 -11.50
N ALA A 365 -0.62 2.13 -10.56
CA ALA A 365 0.07 2.01 -9.28
C ALA A 365 -0.47 0.86 -8.41
N LEU A 366 -1.74 0.47 -8.57
CA LEU A 366 -2.36 -0.58 -7.75
C LEU A 366 -2.24 -1.97 -8.38
N LEU A 367 -1.99 -2.08 -9.70
CA LEU A 367 -1.82 -3.37 -10.38
C LEU A 367 -0.71 -4.22 -9.73
N GLY A 368 0.47 -3.65 -9.45
CA GLY A 368 1.58 -4.39 -8.83
C GLY A 368 1.35 -4.80 -7.37
N MET A 369 0.35 -4.21 -6.70
CA MET A 369 -0.09 -4.59 -5.36
C MET A 369 -1.22 -5.64 -5.38
N GLY A 370 -1.99 -5.71 -6.48
CA GLY A 370 -3.25 -6.42 -6.59
C GLY A 370 -3.13 -7.94 -6.72
N SER A 371 -3.95 -8.68 -5.99
CA SER A 371 -4.30 -10.07 -6.32
C SER A 371 -5.48 -10.13 -7.30
N ASN A 372 -5.60 -11.26 -8.01
CA ASN A 372 -6.65 -11.51 -9.02
C ASN A 372 -6.73 -10.46 -10.15
N ILE A 373 -5.59 -9.91 -10.57
CA ILE A 373 -5.53 -8.86 -11.61
C ILE A 373 -6.09 -9.41 -12.94
N PRO A 374 -7.05 -8.73 -13.58
CA PRO A 374 -7.51 -9.06 -14.93
C PRO A 374 -6.37 -9.07 -15.96
N ALA A 375 -6.41 -10.02 -16.89
CA ALA A 375 -5.34 -10.22 -17.88
C ALA A 375 -5.26 -9.10 -18.93
N ASN A 376 -6.40 -8.48 -19.26
CA ASN A 376 -6.51 -7.33 -20.16
C ASN A 376 -5.94 -6.04 -19.55
N LEU A 377 -6.14 -5.81 -18.25
CA LEU A 377 -5.60 -4.63 -17.57
C LEU A 377 -4.07 -4.72 -17.51
N SER A 378 -3.41 -3.74 -18.13
CA SER A 378 -1.96 -3.54 -18.11
C SER A 378 -1.61 -2.05 -18.32
N PRO A 379 -0.42 -1.60 -17.87
CA PRO A 379 0.09 -0.26 -18.18
C PRO A 379 0.25 -0.03 -19.68
N ASN A 380 -0.59 0.84 -20.23
CA ASN A 380 -0.50 1.33 -21.60
C ASN A 380 -1.00 2.79 -21.67
N TYR A 381 -0.06 3.74 -21.65
CA TYR A 381 -0.34 5.18 -21.69
C TYR A 381 -0.96 5.69 -23.00
N ASP A 382 -1.04 4.87 -24.05
CA ASP A 382 -1.74 5.21 -25.29
C ASP A 382 -3.26 4.90 -25.20
N THR A 383 -3.70 4.14 -24.20
CA THR A 383 -5.12 3.83 -23.96
C THR A 383 -5.90 5.08 -23.50
N PRO A 384 -7.10 5.37 -24.03
CA PRO A 384 -7.97 6.43 -23.50
C PRO A 384 -8.48 6.11 -22.09
N TRP A 385 -8.59 7.13 -21.24
CA TRP A 385 -9.03 6.96 -19.84
C TRP A 385 -10.42 6.30 -19.73
N ARG A 386 -11.36 6.67 -20.61
CA ARG A 386 -12.70 6.09 -20.69
C ARG A 386 -12.66 4.56 -20.79
N ASP A 387 -11.79 4.07 -21.66
CA ASP A 387 -11.75 2.67 -22.07
C ASP A 387 -11.01 1.82 -21.02
N LEU A 388 -9.93 2.36 -20.43
CA LEU A 388 -9.28 1.78 -19.25
C LEU A 388 -10.25 1.67 -18.06
N PHE A 389 -10.98 2.74 -17.77
CA PHE A 389 -11.90 2.79 -16.63
C PHE A 389 -13.11 1.86 -16.84
N HIS A 390 -13.58 1.71 -18.08
CA HIS A 390 -14.61 0.72 -18.43
C HIS A 390 -14.13 -0.71 -18.13
N GLN A 391 -12.97 -1.11 -18.66
CA GLN A 391 -12.39 -2.44 -18.46
C GLN A 391 -12.13 -2.76 -16.98
N LEU A 392 -11.73 -1.75 -16.19
CA LEU A 392 -11.57 -1.88 -14.75
C LEU A 392 -12.91 -2.22 -14.07
N ILE A 393 -13.96 -1.45 -14.34
CA ILE A 393 -15.26 -1.61 -13.70
C ILE A 393 -15.90 -2.94 -14.12
N GLU A 394 -15.91 -3.24 -15.41
CA GLU A 394 -16.43 -4.48 -15.99
C GLU A 394 -15.81 -5.72 -15.31
N SER A 395 -14.52 -5.67 -14.97
CA SER A 395 -13.83 -6.75 -14.25
C SER A 395 -14.32 -6.99 -12.81
N PHE A 396 -14.97 -6.00 -12.19
CA PHE A 396 -15.55 -6.12 -10.84
C PHE A 396 -17.03 -6.50 -10.87
N VAL A 397 -17.81 -5.88 -11.78
CA VAL A 397 -19.28 -6.04 -11.82
C VAL A 397 -19.78 -7.12 -12.80
N GLY A 398 -18.90 -7.60 -13.68
CA GLY A 398 -19.18 -8.62 -14.69
C GLY A 398 -19.81 -8.08 -15.99
N GLU A 399 -19.61 -8.83 -17.09
CA GLU A 399 -20.07 -8.55 -18.46
C GLU A 399 -21.60 -8.33 -18.60
N GLN A 400 -22.37 -8.61 -17.55
CA GLN A 400 -23.83 -8.47 -17.52
C GLN A 400 -24.28 -7.05 -17.11
N ALA A 401 -23.36 -6.21 -16.64
CA ALA A 401 -23.62 -4.82 -16.30
C ALA A 401 -23.38 -3.88 -17.49
N ILE A 402 -24.26 -2.90 -17.68
CA ILE A 402 -24.04 -1.82 -18.65
C ILE A 402 -23.25 -0.71 -17.94
N VAL A 403 -21.98 -0.55 -18.34
CA VAL A 403 -21.05 0.44 -17.79
C VAL A 403 -20.92 1.63 -18.75
N GLU A 404 -21.05 2.86 -18.22
CA GLU A 404 -20.83 4.10 -18.96
C GLU A 404 -19.75 4.96 -18.28
N THR A 405 -18.72 5.32 -19.05
CA THR A 405 -17.55 6.12 -18.63
C THR A 405 -17.28 7.28 -19.60
N TRP A 406 -16.37 8.19 -19.26
CA TRP A 406 -15.98 9.35 -20.07
C TRP A 406 -14.49 9.65 -19.93
N ASP A 407 -13.83 10.13 -21.00
CA ASP A 407 -12.38 10.39 -21.00
C ASP A 407 -11.97 11.52 -20.05
N ASN A 408 -12.86 12.51 -19.90
CA ASN A 408 -12.58 13.70 -19.13
C ASN A 408 -13.01 13.60 -17.65
N LYS A 409 -13.54 12.44 -17.20
CA LYS A 409 -14.10 12.28 -15.84
C LYS A 409 -13.69 11.00 -15.14
N GLU A 410 -13.54 11.07 -13.82
CA GLU A 410 -13.34 9.91 -12.94
C GLU A 410 -14.66 9.45 -12.33
N ILE A 411 -15.69 9.37 -13.17
CA ILE A 411 -17.06 9.00 -12.77
C ILE A 411 -17.62 7.97 -13.74
N ALA A 412 -18.29 6.96 -13.21
CA ALA A 412 -18.99 5.94 -13.98
C ALA A 412 -20.46 5.79 -13.56
N VAL A 413 -21.31 5.43 -14.52
CA VAL A 413 -22.70 5.02 -14.30
C VAL A 413 -22.80 3.54 -14.65
N ILE A 414 -23.31 2.73 -13.73
CA ILE A 414 -23.39 1.28 -13.87
C ILE A 414 -24.84 0.84 -13.69
N LYS A 415 -25.40 0.15 -14.68
CA LYS A 415 -26.73 -0.48 -14.59
C LYS A 415 -26.52 -1.98 -14.51
N SER A 416 -26.95 -2.61 -13.42
CA SER A 416 -26.81 -4.06 -13.24
C SER A 416 -27.96 -4.64 -12.43
N LYS A 417 -28.10 -5.96 -12.45
CA LYS A 417 -29.04 -6.71 -11.61
C LYS A 417 -28.34 -7.22 -10.36
N GLY A 418 -29.07 -7.31 -9.25
CA GLY A 418 -28.50 -7.78 -8.00
C GLY A 418 -29.54 -7.93 -6.89
N CYS A 419 -29.10 -8.30 -5.69
CA CYS A 419 -29.94 -8.42 -4.50
C CYS A 419 -29.35 -7.62 -3.32
N ILE A 420 -30.21 -7.22 -2.38
CA ILE A 420 -29.79 -6.63 -1.10
C ILE A 420 -29.48 -7.77 -0.12
N LEU A 421 -28.26 -7.80 0.41
CA LEU A 421 -27.86 -8.76 1.45
C LEU A 421 -28.12 -8.22 2.85
N GLY A 422 -28.14 -6.90 3.05
CA GLY A 422 -28.32 -6.29 4.37
C GLY A 422 -27.84 -4.84 4.45
N THR A 423 -27.65 -4.35 5.67
CA THR A 423 -27.10 -3.01 5.97
C THR A 423 -25.94 -3.08 6.96
N VAL A 424 -25.07 -2.07 6.97
CA VAL A 424 -23.97 -1.94 7.92
C VAL A 424 -24.25 -0.89 9.00
N SER A 425 -23.65 -1.10 10.18
CA SER A 425 -23.47 -0.07 11.21
C SER A 425 -22.00 -0.06 11.66
N PRO A 426 -21.27 1.07 11.50
CA PRO A 426 -19.87 1.15 11.87
C PRO A 426 -19.69 1.08 13.39
N VAL A 427 -18.62 0.42 13.81
CA VAL A 427 -18.14 0.41 15.20
C VAL A 427 -17.15 1.56 15.36
N PRO A 428 -17.22 2.38 16.43
CA PRO A 428 -16.17 3.35 16.73
C PRO A 428 -14.84 2.63 17.00
N SER A 429 -13.76 3.03 16.33
CA SER A 429 -12.41 2.52 16.65
C SER A 429 -11.85 3.15 17.93
N GLY A 430 -10.85 2.49 18.51
CA GLY A 430 -10.12 2.93 19.71
C GLY A 430 -8.84 3.74 19.42
N SER A 431 -8.34 3.80 18.18
CA SER A 431 -7.26 4.71 17.77
C SER A 431 -7.71 5.60 16.61
N ALA A 432 -7.18 6.83 16.57
CA ALA A 432 -7.28 7.71 15.42
C ALA A 432 -6.57 7.14 14.17
N TRP A 433 -5.58 6.28 14.38
CA TRP A 433 -4.67 5.76 13.36
C TRP A 433 -4.98 4.33 12.90
N ASP A 434 -6.09 3.74 13.37
CA ASP A 434 -6.51 2.40 12.97
C ASP A 434 -6.71 2.29 11.44
N ASP A 435 -6.01 1.34 10.82
CA ASP A 435 -6.17 1.04 9.38
C ASP A 435 -7.43 0.20 9.08
N GLN A 436 -8.16 -0.21 10.13
CA GLN A 436 -9.30 -1.12 10.05
C GLN A 436 -10.59 -0.41 10.44
N GLN A 437 -11.67 -0.66 9.68
CA GLN A 437 -13.01 -0.28 10.06
C GLN A 437 -13.79 -1.54 10.45
N GLU A 438 -14.02 -1.72 11.75
CA GLU A 438 -14.99 -2.72 12.21
C GLU A 438 -16.43 -2.24 11.90
N VAL A 439 -17.21 -3.08 11.23
CA VAL A 439 -18.63 -2.83 10.93
C VAL A 439 -19.47 -4.03 11.38
N ASN A 440 -20.59 -3.78 12.07
CA ASN A 440 -21.57 -4.82 12.32
C ASN A 440 -22.55 -4.87 11.13
N VAL A 441 -22.80 -6.07 10.64
CA VAL A 441 -23.68 -6.32 9.50
C VAL A 441 -25.02 -6.85 10.00
N ALA A 442 -26.09 -6.23 9.55
CA ALA A 442 -27.46 -6.72 9.72
C ALA A 442 -27.90 -7.33 8.38
N LEU A 443 -27.76 -8.64 8.25
CA LEU A 443 -28.18 -9.38 7.05
C LEU A 443 -29.71 -9.47 6.96
N LYS A 444 -30.21 -9.51 5.73
CA LYS A 444 -31.61 -9.81 5.40
C LYS A 444 -31.81 -11.33 5.33
N ASP A 445 -33.05 -11.78 5.55
CA ASP A 445 -33.52 -13.17 5.30
C ASP A 445 -32.65 -14.28 5.94
N ILE A 446 -32.05 -13.95 7.09
CA ILE A 446 -31.18 -14.84 7.88
C ILE A 446 -31.91 -16.14 8.24
N PRO A 447 -31.33 -17.33 7.95
CA PRO A 447 -31.86 -18.62 8.37
C PRO A 447 -32.17 -18.67 9.87
N GLY A 448 -33.26 -19.34 10.26
CA GLY A 448 -33.83 -19.23 11.61
C GLY A 448 -32.86 -19.49 12.78
N TYR A 449 -31.86 -20.35 12.59
CA TYR A 449 -30.83 -20.68 13.59
C TYR A 449 -29.76 -19.59 13.79
N LEU A 450 -29.65 -18.62 12.87
CA LEU A 450 -28.79 -17.44 12.97
C LEU A 450 -29.57 -16.17 13.36
N ARG A 451 -30.87 -16.25 13.65
CA ARG A 451 -31.69 -15.08 14.02
C ARG A 451 -31.13 -14.40 15.28
N GLY A 452 -30.76 -13.12 15.15
CA GLY A 452 -30.12 -12.34 16.21
C GLY A 452 -28.59 -12.41 16.23
N TRP A 453 -27.97 -13.12 15.29
CA TRP A 453 -26.54 -13.00 15.01
C TRP A 453 -26.29 -11.83 14.05
N THR A 454 -25.44 -10.90 14.45
CA THR A 454 -24.88 -9.85 13.58
C THR A 454 -23.41 -10.16 13.33
N PRO A 455 -23.01 -10.57 12.11
CA PRO A 455 -21.60 -10.70 11.77
C PRO A 455 -20.90 -9.35 11.98
N ARG A 456 -19.71 -9.37 12.58
CA ARG A 456 -18.80 -8.22 12.53
C ARG A 456 -17.75 -8.48 11.45
N TRP A 457 -17.65 -7.58 10.49
CA TRP A 457 -16.60 -7.57 9.49
C TRP A 457 -15.53 -6.55 9.89
N THR A 458 -14.28 -6.89 9.64
CA THR A 458 -13.12 -6.01 9.80
C THR A 458 -12.63 -5.66 8.40
N LEU A 459 -13.05 -4.48 7.93
CA LEU A 459 -12.67 -3.94 6.63
C LEU A 459 -11.44 -3.04 6.78
N GLN A 460 -10.88 -2.53 5.69
CA GLN A 460 -9.86 -1.47 5.77
C GLN A 460 -10.50 -0.09 5.65
N ALA A 461 -9.77 0.93 6.09
CA ALA A 461 -10.10 2.33 5.79
C ALA A 461 -10.20 2.54 4.26
N SER A 462 -11.43 2.78 3.79
CA SER A 462 -11.72 3.12 2.40
C SER A 462 -11.62 4.63 2.15
N ALA A 463 -11.34 5.00 0.90
CA ALA A 463 -11.30 6.40 0.43
C ALA A 463 -12.65 7.13 0.59
N LYS A 464 -13.74 6.39 0.79
CA LYS A 464 -15.06 6.90 1.22
C LYS A 464 -15.47 6.22 2.51
N THR A 465 -15.75 7.00 3.55
CA THR A 465 -16.18 6.46 4.86
C THR A 465 -17.50 5.70 4.75
N ILE A 466 -17.50 4.45 5.23
CA ILE A 466 -18.71 3.66 5.42
C ILE A 466 -19.50 4.22 6.61
N ARG A 467 -20.79 4.49 6.41
CA ARG A 467 -21.70 5.11 7.40
C ARG A 467 -22.75 4.09 7.84
N ALA A 468 -23.43 4.40 8.95
CA ALA A 468 -24.63 3.65 9.32
C ALA A 468 -25.68 3.75 8.22
N ASP A 469 -26.49 2.72 8.06
CA ASP A 469 -27.57 2.63 7.06
C ASP A 469 -27.10 2.44 5.60
N ASP A 470 -25.79 2.38 5.32
CA ASP A 470 -25.25 1.93 4.03
C ASP A 470 -25.62 0.45 3.77
N ILE A 471 -25.81 0.10 2.50
CA ILE A 471 -26.39 -1.17 2.03
C ILE A 471 -25.29 -2.09 1.50
N ILE A 472 -25.34 -3.36 1.86
CA ILE A 472 -24.58 -4.41 1.17
C ILE A 472 -25.48 -5.02 0.10
N CYS A 473 -24.99 -5.05 -1.14
CA CYS A 473 -25.65 -5.73 -2.25
C CYS A 473 -24.69 -6.70 -2.96
N PHE A 474 -25.23 -7.65 -3.72
CA PHE A 474 -24.46 -8.54 -4.59
C PHE A 474 -25.00 -8.46 -6.02
N LEU A 475 -24.11 -8.33 -7.00
CA LEU A 475 -24.50 -8.15 -8.41
C LEU A 475 -24.42 -9.47 -9.19
N GLN A 476 -25.31 -9.62 -10.15
CA GLN A 476 -25.36 -10.77 -11.03
C GLN A 476 -24.14 -10.76 -11.97
N GLY A 477 -23.19 -11.65 -11.72
CA GLY A 477 -21.91 -11.74 -12.46
C GLY A 477 -20.71 -11.15 -11.73
N ALA A 478 -20.90 -10.43 -10.62
CA ALA A 478 -19.79 -10.00 -9.76
C ALA A 478 -19.23 -11.15 -8.93
N SER A 479 -17.94 -11.06 -8.56
CA SER A 479 -17.31 -12.09 -7.71
C SER A 479 -17.53 -11.89 -6.20
N LYS A 480 -18.00 -10.69 -5.80
CA LYS A 480 -18.06 -10.23 -4.40
C LYS A 480 -19.23 -9.29 -4.12
N PRO A 481 -19.59 -9.12 -2.82
CA PRO A 481 -20.50 -8.07 -2.41
C PRO A 481 -19.89 -6.67 -2.55
N MET A 482 -20.77 -5.69 -2.71
CA MET A 482 -20.50 -4.26 -2.88
C MET A 482 -21.21 -3.48 -1.75
N ILE A 483 -20.59 -2.39 -1.27
CA ILE A 483 -21.23 -1.47 -0.30
C ILE A 483 -21.63 -0.18 -1.01
N VAL A 484 -22.91 0.18 -0.88
CA VAL A 484 -23.53 1.31 -1.58
C VAL A 484 -24.40 2.15 -0.65
N ARG A 485 -24.46 3.46 -0.93
CA ARG A 485 -25.31 4.42 -0.21
C ARG A 485 -26.51 4.80 -1.06
N LEU A 486 -27.71 4.73 -0.48
CA LEU A 486 -28.95 5.06 -1.18
C LEU A 486 -29.16 6.57 -1.26
N TYR A 487 -29.38 7.10 -2.46
CA TYR A 487 -29.76 8.49 -2.73
C TYR A 487 -31.20 8.57 -3.28
N GLU A 488 -31.64 9.76 -3.69
CA GLU A 488 -33.00 10.04 -4.16
C GLU A 488 -33.47 9.12 -5.30
N ASP A 489 -32.63 8.95 -6.33
CA ASP A 489 -32.95 8.22 -7.58
C ASP A 489 -31.79 7.34 -8.10
N TYR A 490 -30.78 7.04 -7.26
CA TYR A 490 -29.65 6.16 -7.57
C TYR A 490 -28.96 5.62 -6.29
N CYS A 491 -28.02 4.68 -6.45
CA CYS A 491 -27.11 4.21 -5.40
C CYS A 491 -25.68 4.75 -5.65
N ALA A 492 -25.04 5.39 -4.68
CA ALA A 492 -23.62 5.75 -4.79
C ALA A 492 -22.74 4.58 -4.35
N VAL A 493 -21.72 4.22 -5.13
CA VAL A 493 -20.74 3.21 -4.72
C VAL A 493 -19.80 3.79 -3.65
N ILE A 494 -19.71 3.09 -2.52
CA ILE A 494 -18.81 3.38 -1.39
C ILE A 494 -17.60 2.43 -1.43
N ALA A 495 -17.83 1.13 -1.68
CA ALA A 495 -16.81 0.15 -2.00
C ALA A 495 -17.33 -0.81 -3.09
N ILE A 496 -16.59 -0.97 -4.20
CA ILE A 496 -16.93 -1.81 -5.35
C ILE A 496 -16.77 -3.31 -5.06
N GLU A 497 -15.76 -3.71 -4.27
CA GLU A 497 -15.48 -5.10 -3.90
C GLU A 497 -15.16 -5.21 -2.40
N VAL A 498 -15.89 -6.07 -1.68
CA VAL A 498 -15.65 -6.31 -0.24
C VAL A 498 -15.37 -7.78 0.04
N THR A 499 -14.22 -8.07 0.67
CA THR A 499 -13.93 -9.39 1.24
C THR A 499 -14.32 -9.42 2.73
N PRO A 500 -15.32 -10.22 3.15
CA PRO A 500 -15.84 -10.21 4.52
C PRO A 500 -14.93 -10.99 5.49
N ASN A 501 -13.85 -10.36 5.95
CA ASN A 501 -13.02 -10.89 7.03
C ASN A 501 -13.70 -10.67 8.38
N GLY A 502 -14.18 -11.73 9.04
CA GLY A 502 -14.86 -11.63 10.34
C GLY A 502 -14.12 -12.35 11.46
N LYS A 503 -13.94 -11.68 12.61
CA LYS A 503 -13.57 -12.34 13.88
C LYS A 503 -14.74 -13.24 14.30
N GLN A 504 -14.57 -14.57 14.22
CA GLN A 504 -15.64 -15.52 14.54
C GLN A 504 -16.03 -15.46 16.03
N THR A 505 -17.13 -14.79 16.36
CA THR A 505 -17.57 -14.57 17.75
C THR A 505 -18.27 -15.76 18.41
N LYS A 506 -18.67 -16.80 17.65
CA LYS A 506 -19.43 -17.97 18.17
C LYS A 506 -19.13 -19.34 17.53
N GLY A 507 -18.06 -19.47 16.73
CA GLY A 507 -17.67 -20.77 16.14
C GLY A 507 -18.70 -21.41 15.19
N LEU A 508 -19.68 -20.64 14.71
CA LEU A 508 -20.56 -21.03 13.60
C LEU A 508 -19.85 -20.68 12.30
N ASP A 509 -19.54 -21.70 11.50
CA ASP A 509 -18.97 -21.53 10.17
C ASP A 509 -20.10 -21.15 9.20
N VAL A 510 -20.05 -19.92 8.67
CA VAL A 510 -21.11 -19.37 7.83
C VAL A 510 -20.63 -19.38 6.38
N ASN A 511 -21.12 -20.37 5.63
CA ASN A 511 -20.85 -20.45 4.20
C ASN A 511 -21.58 -19.31 3.47
N TRP A 512 -20.83 -18.26 3.15
CA TRP A 512 -21.35 -17.09 2.44
C TRP A 512 -21.90 -17.44 1.05
N ALA A 513 -21.42 -18.51 0.39
CA ALA A 513 -21.95 -18.91 -0.91
C ALA A 513 -23.44 -19.29 -0.85
N ASP A 514 -23.88 -19.97 0.22
CA ASP A 514 -25.28 -20.40 0.39
C ASP A 514 -26.21 -19.20 0.65
N LEU A 515 -25.73 -18.21 1.40
CA LEU A 515 -26.43 -16.94 1.62
C LEU A 515 -26.56 -16.12 0.32
N LEU A 516 -25.51 -16.07 -0.50
CA LEU A 516 -25.56 -15.42 -1.81
C LEU A 516 -26.50 -16.15 -2.78
N GLN A 517 -26.49 -17.49 -2.78
CA GLN A 517 -27.28 -18.31 -3.69
C GLN A 517 -28.78 -18.29 -3.37
N SER A 518 -29.16 -18.17 -2.10
CA SER A 518 -30.55 -17.96 -1.68
C SER A 518 -31.06 -16.55 -2.02
N ALA A 519 -30.26 -15.51 -1.76
CA ALA A 519 -30.61 -14.11 -2.05
C ALA A 519 -30.81 -13.83 -3.55
N ALA A 520 -30.18 -14.59 -4.45
CA ALA A 520 -30.32 -14.48 -5.91
C ALA A 520 -31.77 -14.58 -6.42
N THR A 521 -32.67 -15.23 -5.66
CA THR A 521 -34.11 -15.30 -5.96
C THR A 521 -34.85 -13.96 -5.91
N SER A 522 -34.23 -12.93 -5.33
CA SER A 522 -34.84 -11.60 -5.10
C SER A 522 -34.30 -10.49 -6.01
N SER A 523 -33.75 -10.85 -7.17
CA SER A 523 -33.02 -9.92 -8.03
C SER A 523 -33.84 -8.68 -8.48
N ARG A 524 -33.25 -7.49 -8.28
CA ARG A 524 -33.75 -6.17 -8.70
C ARG A 524 -32.81 -5.53 -9.71
N ASP A 525 -33.33 -4.57 -10.48
CA ASP A 525 -32.52 -3.64 -11.28
C ASP A 525 -31.96 -2.54 -10.37
N PHE A 526 -30.65 -2.30 -10.46
CA PHE A 526 -29.97 -1.19 -9.78
C PHE A 526 -29.41 -0.18 -10.79
N LEU A 527 -29.28 1.06 -10.33
CA LEU A 527 -28.50 2.11 -10.98
C LEU A 527 -27.47 2.63 -9.98
N PHE A 528 -26.19 2.41 -10.27
CA PHE A 528 -25.08 2.88 -9.46
C PHE A 528 -24.37 4.07 -10.10
N ILE A 529 -23.85 4.96 -9.27
CA ILE A 529 -22.88 5.99 -9.65
C ILE A 529 -21.61 5.75 -8.83
N TRP A 530 -20.48 5.53 -9.49
CA TRP A 530 -19.16 5.49 -8.86
C TRP A 530 -18.41 6.75 -9.25
N ASP A 531 -18.38 7.71 -8.34
CA ASP A 531 -17.76 9.02 -8.48
C ASP A 531 -16.47 9.07 -7.65
N TRP A 532 -15.32 9.36 -8.27
CA TRP A 532 -14.04 9.56 -7.58
C TRP A 532 -13.64 11.05 -7.46
N GLU A 533 -14.38 11.95 -8.11
CA GLU A 533 -14.11 13.39 -8.12
C GLU A 533 -14.59 14.05 -6.82
N ASN A 534 -15.66 13.53 -6.21
CA ASN A 534 -16.26 14.06 -4.98
C ASN A 534 -16.01 13.15 -3.77
N SER A 535 -14.99 13.45 -2.95
CA SER A 535 -14.97 12.98 -1.55
C SER A 535 -15.99 13.78 -0.73
N LEU A 536 -17.12 13.14 -0.39
CA LEU A 536 -18.24 13.75 0.36
C LEU A 536 -17.90 13.88 1.86
N GLY A 537 -16.86 14.66 2.16
CA GLY A 537 -16.20 14.78 3.46
C GLY A 537 -16.62 15.99 4.32
N SER A 538 -16.87 17.17 3.75
CA SER A 538 -17.17 18.39 4.51
C SER A 538 -18.67 18.76 4.52
N PRO A 539 -19.33 18.80 5.70
CA PRO A 539 -20.63 19.46 5.89
C PRO A 539 -20.52 20.99 5.86
N GLU A 540 -19.33 21.51 6.16
CA GLU A 540 -19.02 22.92 6.27
C GLU A 540 -18.02 23.32 5.19
N ASP A 541 -18.55 23.65 4.01
CA ASP A 541 -18.04 24.81 3.29
C ASP A 541 -19.18 25.57 2.62
N GLY A 542 -19.07 26.89 2.62
CA GLY A 542 -20.16 27.78 2.25
C GLY A 542 -20.50 27.76 0.75
N VAL A 543 -21.74 28.13 0.44
CA VAL A 543 -22.24 28.46 -0.92
C VAL A 543 -22.58 27.28 -1.85
N ASP A 544 -21.76 26.24 -2.03
CA ASP A 544 -22.07 25.17 -3.01
C ASP A 544 -22.39 23.77 -2.45
N SER A 545 -21.88 23.38 -1.26
CA SER A 545 -22.13 22.04 -0.68
C SER A 545 -23.64 21.72 -0.49
N LYS A 546 -24.47 22.76 -0.35
CA LYS A 546 -25.93 22.65 -0.23
C LYS A 546 -26.65 22.11 -1.48
N TYR A 547 -26.05 22.14 -2.67
CA TYR A 547 -26.72 21.59 -3.87
C TYR A 547 -26.85 20.06 -3.82
N PHE A 548 -25.85 19.33 -3.34
CA PHE A 548 -25.91 17.85 -3.30
C PHE A 548 -26.60 17.27 -2.07
N ALA A 549 -26.86 18.07 -1.03
CA ALA A 549 -27.64 17.65 0.13
C ALA A 549 -29.12 17.32 -0.18
N ASN A 550 -29.62 17.67 -1.37
CA ASN A 550 -31.05 17.53 -1.74
C ASN A 550 -31.31 17.45 -3.26
N SER A 551 -30.34 17.00 -4.08
CA SER A 551 -30.50 16.96 -5.55
C SER A 551 -30.21 15.61 -6.23
N GLN A 552 -30.60 15.58 -7.50
CA GLN A 552 -30.88 14.40 -8.32
C GLN A 552 -29.60 13.79 -8.92
N MET A 553 -29.73 12.74 -9.75
CA MET A 553 -28.65 12.34 -10.66
C MET A 553 -27.93 13.56 -11.28
N PRO A 554 -26.58 13.60 -11.28
CA PRO A 554 -25.82 14.74 -11.79
C PRO A 554 -26.17 15.12 -13.24
N ASN A 555 -26.17 16.43 -13.55
CA ASN A 555 -26.68 17.00 -14.80
C ASN A 555 -26.08 16.43 -16.10
N TYR A 556 -24.88 15.83 -16.05
CA TYR A 556 -24.24 15.18 -17.20
C TYR A 556 -24.71 13.73 -17.41
N ALA A 557 -25.17 13.05 -16.35
CA ALA A 557 -25.76 11.72 -16.45
C ALA A 557 -27.24 11.82 -16.90
N THR A 558 -27.98 12.83 -16.41
CA THR A 558 -29.32 13.13 -16.92
C THR A 558 -29.30 13.59 -18.37
N ALA A 559 -28.27 14.28 -18.84
CA ALA A 559 -28.13 14.60 -20.28
C ALA A 559 -28.05 13.35 -21.20
N LYS A 560 -27.83 12.15 -20.65
CA LYS A 560 -27.72 10.87 -21.37
C LYS A 560 -28.84 9.86 -21.02
N LEU A 561 -29.47 9.99 -19.86
CA LEU A 561 -30.59 9.16 -19.33
C LEU A 561 -31.91 9.98 -19.15
N GLY A 562 -32.09 11.06 -19.90
CA GLY A 562 -33.01 12.15 -19.51
C GLY A 562 -34.27 12.34 -20.36
N ASN A 563 -35.27 11.49 -20.19
CA ASN A 563 -36.67 11.92 -20.25
C ASN A 563 -37.23 11.95 -18.81
N PRO A 564 -38.12 12.90 -18.41
CA PRO A 564 -38.78 12.85 -17.09
C PRO A 564 -39.44 11.50 -16.76
N LEU A 565 -39.86 10.71 -17.75
CA LEU A 565 -40.33 9.32 -17.57
C LEU A 565 -39.28 8.42 -16.90
N ASP A 566 -38.00 8.57 -17.27
CA ASP A 566 -36.90 7.78 -16.69
C ASP A 566 -36.69 8.08 -15.20
N LYS A 567 -37.05 9.29 -14.73
CA LYS A 567 -36.96 9.63 -13.30
C LYS A 567 -38.02 8.92 -12.48
N ALA A 568 -39.25 8.82 -12.98
CA ALA A 568 -40.31 8.07 -12.30
C ALA A 568 -39.92 6.58 -12.16
N ALA A 569 -39.41 5.97 -13.24
CA ALA A 569 -38.93 4.58 -13.23
C ALA A 569 -37.73 4.35 -12.27
N ARG A 570 -36.87 5.36 -12.04
CA ARG A 570 -35.81 5.29 -11.02
C ARG A 570 -36.37 5.39 -9.60
N LEU A 571 -37.30 6.31 -9.35
CA LEU A 571 -37.95 6.46 -8.04
C LEU A 571 -38.70 5.20 -7.63
N GLU A 572 -39.44 4.57 -8.56
CA GLU A 572 -40.09 3.28 -8.36
C GLU A 572 -39.10 2.17 -7.95
N LYS A 573 -37.95 2.08 -8.66
CA LYS A 573 -36.89 1.12 -8.31
C LYS A 573 -36.30 1.38 -6.91
N ILE A 574 -36.07 2.63 -6.54
CA ILE A 574 -35.63 3.01 -5.18
C ILE A 574 -36.72 2.67 -4.13
N GLY A 575 -38.00 2.86 -4.46
CA GLY A 575 -39.13 2.44 -3.62
C GLY A 575 -39.17 0.94 -3.37
N LEU A 576 -38.93 0.12 -4.40
CA LEU A 576 -38.80 -1.34 -4.28
C LEU A 576 -37.61 -1.74 -3.40
N LEU A 577 -36.44 -1.11 -3.56
CA LEU A 577 -35.26 -1.36 -2.72
C LEU A 577 -35.50 -0.93 -1.24
N LEU A 578 -36.22 0.16 -1.00
CA LEU A 578 -36.64 0.57 0.34
C LEU A 578 -37.66 -0.39 0.96
N SER A 579 -38.55 -0.95 0.16
CA SER A 579 -39.48 -2.02 0.57
C SER A 579 -38.72 -3.29 0.95
N ASP A 580 -37.74 -3.70 0.15
CA ASP A 580 -36.88 -4.86 0.43
C ASP A 580 -36.02 -4.71 1.69
N LEU A 581 -35.74 -3.47 2.12
CA LEU A 581 -35.08 -3.12 3.38
C LEU A 581 -36.05 -3.00 4.57
N GLY A 582 -37.35 -3.23 4.38
CA GLY A 582 -38.39 -3.02 5.39
C GLY A 582 -38.64 -1.54 5.73
N LYS A 583 -38.07 -0.59 4.97
CA LYS A 583 -38.18 0.87 5.19
C LYS A 583 -39.42 1.45 4.52
N TYR A 584 -40.57 0.77 4.68
CA TYR A 584 -41.83 1.04 3.99
C TYR A 584 -42.29 2.51 4.09
N GLN A 585 -42.12 3.17 5.22
CA GLN A 585 -42.48 4.59 5.39
C GLN A 585 -41.60 5.57 4.57
N ARG A 586 -40.41 5.15 4.11
CA ARG A 586 -39.62 5.88 3.11
C ARG A 586 -40.03 5.48 1.69
N ALA A 587 -40.34 4.19 1.46
CA ALA A 587 -40.82 3.71 0.16
C ALA A 587 -42.13 4.39 -0.29
N ILE A 588 -43.10 4.55 0.63
CA ILE A 588 -44.40 5.21 0.36
C ILE A 588 -44.27 6.72 0.07
N LYS A 589 -43.08 7.32 0.27
CA LYS A 589 -42.78 8.74 0.00
C LYS A 589 -41.99 8.95 -1.29
N LYS A 590 -41.82 7.91 -2.11
CA LYS A 590 -41.02 7.91 -3.35
C LYS A 590 -41.87 7.51 -4.55
#